data_AF-A0A0F9BGK4-F1
#
_entry.id   AF-A0A0F9BGK4-F1
#
_cell.length_a   1.000
_cell.length_b   1.000
_cell.length_c   1.000
_cell.angle_alpha   90.00
_cell.angle_beta   90.00
_cell.angle_gamma   90.00
#
_symmetry.space_group_name_H-M   'P 1'
#
loop_
_entity.id
_entity.type
_entity.pdbx_description
1 polymer ?
#
loop_
_entity_poly.entity_id
_entity_poly.type
_entity_poly.pdbx_seq_one_letter_code
_entity_poly.pdbx_strand_id
1 'polypeptide(L)'
;MSGQEVYEKYEDNWETSMGGWFPGEKVILRGKNVLTELNEYRWLEYLLFGITGRHSPRIARLIEGMWVICTSFPDPRLWNNR
;
A
#
# COMPACT_ATOMS: atom_id res chain seq x y z
N MET A 1 31.55 -5.81 5.23
CA MET A 1 30.93 -7.12 5.43
C MET A 1 31.24 -7.99 4.24
N SER A 2 31.59 -9.25 4.47
CA SER A 2 31.67 -10.27 3.42
C SER A 2 30.25 -10.61 2.90
N GLY A 3 30.16 -11.27 1.75
CA GLY A 3 28.85 -11.72 1.22
C GLY A 3 28.13 -12.69 2.15
N GLN A 4 28.86 -13.56 2.84
CA GLN A 4 28.29 -14.52 3.80
C GLN A 4 27.65 -13.82 4.99
N GLU A 5 28.31 -12.80 5.55
CA GLU A 5 27.78 -12.00 6.67
C GLU A 5 26.48 -11.26 6.30
N VAL A 6 26.28 -10.91 5.02
CA VAL A 6 25.04 -10.27 4.55
C VAL A 6 23.90 -11.28 4.50
N TYR A 7 24.14 -12.51 4.02
CA TYR A 7 23.10 -13.54 3.97
C TYR A 7 22.65 -13.95 5.37
N GLU A 8 23.59 -14.27 6.25
CA GLU A 8 23.30 -14.65 7.65
C GLU A 8 22.50 -13.56 8.38
N LYS A 9 22.70 -12.28 8.02
CA LYS A 9 21.98 -11.17 8.62
C LYS A 9 20.52 -11.03 8.15
N TYR A 10 20.23 -11.31 6.87
CA TYR A 10 18.93 -10.99 6.26
C TYR A 10 18.11 -12.21 5.82
N GLU A 11 18.63 -13.43 5.95
CA GLU A 11 17.92 -14.67 5.60
C GLU A 11 16.56 -14.79 6.30
N ASP A 12 16.53 -14.47 7.61
CA ASP A 12 15.32 -14.55 8.44
C ASP A 12 14.83 -13.18 8.96
N ASN A 13 15.44 -12.09 8.51
CA ASN A 13 15.15 -10.74 9.02
C ASN A 13 15.04 -9.73 7.87
N TRP A 14 13.82 -9.48 7.42
CA TRP A 14 13.54 -8.39 6.49
C TRP A 14 13.22 -7.11 7.25
N GLU A 15 14.23 -6.26 7.44
CA GLU A 15 14.04 -4.92 7.99
C GLU A 15 13.39 -4.00 6.95
N THR A 16 12.19 -3.50 7.27
CA THR A 16 11.46 -2.61 6.36
C THR A 16 10.65 -1.57 7.14
N SER A 17 10.59 -0.35 6.60
CA SER A 17 9.68 0.70 7.07
C SER A 17 8.24 0.51 6.60
N MET A 18 8.00 -0.46 5.71
CA MET A 18 6.67 -0.74 5.16
C MET A 18 5.77 -1.48 6.14
N GLY A 19 6.33 -2.18 7.13
CA GLY A 19 5.59 -3.06 8.03
C GLY A 19 5.53 -4.50 7.52
N GLY A 20 4.57 -5.27 8.04
CA GLY A 20 4.49 -6.71 7.80
C GLY A 20 3.19 -7.32 8.31
N TRP A 21 2.96 -8.58 7.95
CA TRP A 21 1.83 -9.38 8.44
C TRP A 21 2.30 -10.33 9.53
N PHE A 22 1.58 -10.32 10.65
CA PHE A 22 1.80 -11.15 11.82
C PHE A 22 0.58 -12.07 11.96
N PRO A 23 0.68 -13.36 11.57
CA PRO A 23 -0.45 -14.28 11.53
C PRO A 23 -1.20 -14.36 12.86
N GLY A 24 -2.53 -14.20 12.80
CA GLY A 24 -3.39 -14.23 13.99
C GLY A 24 -3.37 -12.96 14.86
N GLU A 25 -2.48 -12.00 14.59
CA GLU A 25 -2.30 -10.81 15.43
C GLU A 25 -2.68 -9.51 14.71
N LYS A 26 -1.92 -9.13 13.67
CA LYS A 26 -2.05 -7.82 13.03
C LYS A 26 -1.40 -7.77 11.66
N VAL A 27 -1.79 -6.74 10.89
CA VAL A 27 -1.08 -6.33 9.68
C VAL A 27 -0.66 -4.88 9.89
N ILE A 28 0.63 -4.60 9.74
CA ILE A 28 1.19 -3.26 9.86
C ILE A 28 1.53 -2.73 8.47
N LEU A 29 1.03 -1.55 8.13
CA LEU A 29 1.42 -0.79 6.96
C LEU A 29 1.97 0.57 7.41
N ARG A 30 3.25 0.82 7.16
CA ARG A 30 3.95 2.07 7.51
C ARG A 30 3.74 2.49 8.96
N GLY A 31 3.84 1.51 9.87
CA GLY A 31 3.68 1.71 11.31
C GLY A 31 2.23 1.78 11.81
N LYS A 32 1.22 1.64 10.94
CA LYS A 32 -0.20 1.62 11.32
C LYS A 32 -0.82 0.25 11.18
N ASN A 33 -1.65 -0.15 12.15
CA ASN A 33 -2.44 -1.37 12.03
C ASN A 33 -3.57 -1.19 11.00
N VAL A 34 -3.56 -2.04 9.97
CA VAL A 34 -4.52 -1.99 8.86
C VAL A 34 -5.96 -2.14 9.33
N LEU A 35 -6.22 -3.03 10.30
CA LEU A 35 -7.57 -3.41 10.71
C LEU A 35 -8.16 -2.49 11.81
N THR A 36 -7.34 -1.63 12.42
CA THR A 36 -7.79 -0.77 13.54
C THR A 36 -7.51 0.71 13.35
N GLU A 37 -6.41 1.08 12.67
CA GLU A 37 -6.04 2.49 12.46
C GLU A 37 -6.33 2.98 11.04
N LEU A 38 -6.43 2.07 10.08
CA LEU A 38 -6.69 2.38 8.66
C LEU A 38 -8.06 1.88 8.19
N ASN A 39 -8.86 1.28 9.08
CA ASN A 39 -10.14 0.64 8.75
C ASN A 39 -11.21 1.64 8.26
N GLU A 40 -11.10 2.91 8.66
CA GLU A 40 -12.01 3.98 8.25
C GLU A 40 -11.55 4.72 6.98
N TYR A 41 -10.38 4.38 6.42
CA TYR A 41 -9.87 5.05 5.23
C TYR A 41 -10.68 4.61 4.01
N ARG A 42 -11.01 5.56 3.13
CA ARG A 42 -11.54 5.22 1.81
C ARG A 42 -10.47 4.49 1.00
N TRP A 43 -10.89 3.69 0.01
CA TRP A 43 -9.96 2.87 -0.78
C TRP A 43 -8.77 3.66 -1.36
N LEU A 44 -9.02 4.79 -2.04
CA LEU A 44 -7.92 5.59 -2.59
C LEU A 44 -7.12 6.35 -1.52
N GLU A 45 -7.72 6.64 -0.37
CA GLU A 45 -7.00 7.25 0.75
C GLU A 45 -6.02 6.25 1.37
N TYR A 46 -6.46 5.01 1.55
CA TYR A 46 -5.62 3.89 1.95
C TYR A 46 -4.48 3.66 0.96
N LEU A 47 -4.77 3.62 -0.35
CA LEU A 47 -3.73 3.45 -1.38
C LEU A 47 -2.74 4.61 -1.41
N LEU A 48 -3.22 5.86 -1.35
CA LEU A 48 -2.36 7.04 -1.31
C LEU A 48 -1.43 7.00 -0.09
N PHE A 49 -1.96 6.62 1.07
CA PHE A 49 -1.17 6.41 2.28
C PHE A 49 -0.15 5.28 2.10
N GLY A 50 -0.55 4.12 1.55
CA GLY A 50 0.36 3.00 1.30
C GLY A 50 1.52 3.36 0.38
N ILE A 51 1.27 4.14 -0.68
CA ILE A 51 2.30 4.58 -1.62
C ILE A 51 3.20 5.64 -1.01
N THR A 52 2.62 6.68 -0.41
CA THR A 52 3.36 7.91 -0.07
C THR A 52 3.75 8.03 1.40
N GLY A 53 3.13 7.25 2.29
CA GLY A 53 3.20 7.42 3.74
C GLY A 53 2.52 8.68 4.28
N ARG A 54 1.80 9.44 3.44
CA ARG A 54 1.13 10.68 3.83
C ARG A 54 -0.38 10.50 3.92
N HIS A 55 -0.96 10.96 5.02
CA HIS A 55 -2.42 11.04 5.15
C HIS A 55 -2.92 12.33 4.51
N SER A 56 -3.65 12.22 3.40
CA SER A 56 -4.17 13.37 2.67
C SER A 56 -5.58 13.10 2.12
N PRO A 57 -6.62 13.15 2.98
CA PRO A 57 -8.00 12.81 2.59
C PRO A 57 -8.54 13.68 1.44
N ARG A 58 -8.16 14.96 1.39
CA ARG A 58 -8.60 15.89 0.33
C ARG A 58 -8.04 15.50 -1.04
N ILE A 59 -6.77 15.15 -1.11
CA ILE A 59 -6.13 14.70 -2.36
C ILE A 59 -6.68 13.33 -2.76
N ALA A 60 -6.84 12.42 -1.80
CA ALA A 60 -7.45 11.12 -2.06
C ALA A 60 -8.85 11.25 -2.66
N ARG A 61 -9.70 12.14 -2.12
CA ARG A 61 -11.04 12.44 -2.65
C ARG A 61 -11.03 13.02 -4.06
N LEU A 62 -10.07 13.91 -4.36
CA LEU A 62 -9.92 14.46 -5.71
C LEU A 62 -9.55 13.37 -6.72
N ILE A 63 -8.53 12.56 -6.39
CA ILE A 63 -8.08 11.45 -7.25
C ILE A 63 -9.20 10.43 -7.42
N GLU A 64 -9.97 10.16 -6.37
CA GLU A 64 -11.09 9.21 -6.41
C GLU A 64 -12.20 9.70 -7.33
N GLY A 65 -12.55 10.99 -7.27
CA GLY A 65 -13.49 11.59 -8.22
C GLY A 65 -12.99 11.51 -9.66
N MET A 66 -11.72 11.83 -9.90
CA MET A 66 -11.11 11.70 -11.24
C MET A 66 -11.13 10.26 -11.73
N TRP A 67 -10.83 9.29 -10.87
CA TRP A 67 -10.87 7.88 -11.22
C TRP A 67 -12.27 7.46 -11.62
N VAL A 68 -13.27 7.73 -10.77
CA VAL A 68 -14.68 7.37 -11.02
C VAL A 68 -15.25 8.02 -12.29
N ILE A 69 -14.90 9.28 -12.56
CA ILE A 69 -15.48 10.04 -13.68
C ILE A 69 -14.76 9.76 -14.99
N CYS A 70 -13.43 9.62 -14.96
CA CYS A 70 -12.62 9.68 -16.17
C CYS A 70 -11.98 8.34 -16.56
N THR A 71 -11.71 7.43 -15.61
CA THR A 71 -10.83 6.27 -15.87
C THR A 71 -11.31 4.94 -15.30
N SER A 72 -12.43 4.90 -14.57
CA SER A 72 -12.95 3.67 -13.97
C SER A 72 -13.88 2.86 -14.90
N PHE A 73 -14.03 3.25 -16.16
CA PHE A 73 -14.82 2.48 -17.12
C PHE A 73 -13.93 1.37 -17.72
N PRO A 74 -14.23 0.09 -17.48
CA PRO A 74 -13.51 -1.00 -18.11
C PRO A 74 -14.01 -1.13 -19.55
N ASP A 75 -13.64 -0.20 -20.44
CA ASP A 75 -13.88 -0.39 -21.87
C ASP A 75 -12.90 -1.47 -22.35
N PRO A 76 -13.39 -2.64 -22.81
CA PRO A 76 -12.52 -3.71 -23.32
C PRO A 76 -11.68 -3.28 -24.53
N ARG A 77 -11.97 -2.12 -25.14
CA ARG A 77 -11.20 -1.51 -26.22
C ARG A 77 -10.01 -0.66 -25.74
N LEU A 78 -9.97 -0.26 -24.47
CA LEU A 78 -8.86 0.53 -23.91
C LEU A 78 -7.65 -0.34 -23.53
N TRP A 79 -7.83 -1.66 -23.39
CA TRP A 79 -6.72 -2.58 -23.17
C TRP A 79 -6.07 -2.93 -24.51
N ASN A 80 -4.90 -2.35 -24.78
CA ASN A 80 -4.17 -2.51 -26.03
C ASN A 80 -3.40 -3.84 -26.16
N ASN A 81 -3.68 -4.83 -25.30
CA ASN A 81 -3.05 -6.16 -25.39
C ASN A 81 -3.88 -7.09 -26.29
N ARG A 82 -4.02 -6.69 -27.56
CA ARG A 82 -4.46 -7.58 -28.65
C ARG A 82 -3.25 -8.09 -29.41
#